data_AF-A0A2T1K5H3-F1
#
_entry.id   AF-A0A2T1K5H3-F1
#
_cell.length_a   1.000
_cell.length_b   1.000
_cell.length_c   1.000
_cell.angle_alpha   90.00
_cell.angle_beta   90.00
_cell.angle_gamma   90.00
#
_symmetry.space_group_name_H-M   'P 1'
#
loop_
_entity.id
_entity.type
_entity.pdbx_description
1 polymer ?
#
loop_
_entity_poly.entity_id
_entity_poly.type
_entity_poly.pdbx_seq_one_letter_code
_entity_poly.pdbx_strand_id
1 'polypeptide(L)' 'AEKLATATGRSVYARRKHLVGAVNGWIKHILGFRQFSLRGLNAVQGEWDLVCLSLNLRRMSSLMRLT' A
#
# COMPACT_ATOMS: atom_id res chain seq x y z
N ALA A 1 21.53 8.50 3.25
CA ALA A 1 22.10 7.14 3.38
C ALA A 1 22.32 6.74 4.84
N GLU A 2 22.65 7.69 5.73
CA GLU A 2 22.95 7.44 7.16
C GLU A 2 21.88 6.64 7.93
N LYS A 3 20.58 6.88 7.68
CA LYS A 3 19.49 6.13 8.34
C LYS A 3 19.51 4.61 8.09
N LEU A 4 20.14 4.14 7.02
CA LEU A 4 20.30 2.71 6.71
C LEU A 4 21.66 2.15 7.12
N ALA A 5 22.58 2.98 7.63
CA ALA A 5 23.91 2.55 8.04
C ALA A 5 23.89 1.79 9.37
N THR A 6 22.90 2.06 10.23
CA THR A 6 22.76 1.43 11.54
C THR A 6 22.05 0.07 11.45
N ALA A 7 22.37 -0.84 12.38
CA ALA A 7 21.70 -2.15 12.47
C ALA A 7 20.17 -1.99 12.67
N THR A 8 19.76 -1.05 13.50
CA THR A 8 18.35 -0.69 13.73
C THR A 8 17.68 -0.15 12.46
N GLY A 9 18.37 0.72 11.72
CA GLY A 9 17.88 1.25 10.45
C GLY A 9 17.63 0.16 9.42
N ARG A 10 18.57 -0.79 9.29
CA ARG A 10 18.44 -1.95 8.41
C ARG A 10 17.28 -2.86 8.81
N SER A 11 17.09 -3.14 10.11
CA SER A 11 16.02 -4.01 10.57
C SER A 11 14.62 -3.39 10.38
N VAL A 12 14.49 -2.08 10.59
CA VAL A 12 13.26 -1.33 10.27
C VAL A 12 12.99 -1.35 8.76
N TYR A 13 14.01 -1.10 7.95
CA TYR A 13 13.86 -1.10 6.50
C TYR A 13 13.48 -2.46 5.93
N ALA A 14 14.07 -3.55 6.45
CA ALA A 14 13.73 -4.92 6.04
C ALA A 14 12.23 -5.23 6.22
N ARG A 15 11.61 -4.74 7.31
CA ARG A 15 10.17 -4.92 7.57
C ARG A 15 9.28 -4.27 6.50
N ARG A 16 9.76 -3.21 5.83
CA ARG A 16 9.00 -2.51 4.78
C ARG A 16 8.62 -3.42 3.61
N LYS A 17 9.45 -4.43 3.31
CA LYS A 17 9.21 -5.39 2.22
C LYS A 17 7.87 -6.08 2.36
N HIS A 18 7.55 -6.55 3.58
CA HIS A 18 6.32 -7.28 3.87
C HIS A 18 5.12 -6.38 4.13
N LEU A 19 5.35 -5.15 4.61
CA LEU A 19 4.27 -4.21 4.93
C LEU A 19 3.88 -3.37 3.70
N VAL A 20 4.73 -2.40 3.36
CA VAL A 20 4.41 -1.40 2.32
C VAL A 20 4.68 -1.97 0.92
N GLY A 21 5.74 -2.78 0.77
CA GLY A 21 6.08 -3.40 -0.52
C GLY A 21 4.95 -4.30 -1.03
N ALA A 22 4.42 -5.18 -0.17
CA ALA A 22 3.31 -6.06 -0.49
C ALA A 22 2.03 -5.27 -0.85
N VAL A 23 1.68 -4.25 -0.05
CA VAL A 23 0.53 -3.37 -0.32
C VAL A 23 0.63 -2.72 -1.69
N ASN A 24 1.78 -2.11 -2.01
CA ASN A 24 1.98 -1.47 -3.31
C ASN A 24 1.96 -2.48 -4.47
N GLY A 25 2.47 -3.69 -4.25
CA GLY A 25 2.37 -4.79 -5.21
C GLY A 25 0.91 -5.17 -5.48
N TRP A 26 0.09 -5.28 -4.44
CA TRP A 26 -1.33 -5.58 -4.57
C TRP A 26 -2.10 -4.49 -5.31
N ILE A 27 -1.86 -3.23 -4.97
CA ILE A 27 -2.49 -2.10 -5.67
C ILE A 27 -2.20 -2.17 -7.18
N LYS A 28 -0.95 -2.45 -7.54
CA LYS A 28 -0.51 -2.50 -8.94
C LYS A 28 -1.00 -3.75 -9.68
N HIS A 29 -0.91 -4.93 -9.08
CA HIS A 29 -1.09 -6.21 -9.78
C HIS A 29 -2.43 -6.89 -9.50
N ILE A 30 -3.03 -6.66 -8.34
CA ILE A 30 -4.32 -7.26 -7.97
C ILE A 30 -5.47 -6.29 -8.22
N LEU A 31 -5.33 -5.02 -7.81
CA LEU A 31 -6.33 -3.99 -8.08
C LEU A 31 -6.17 -3.37 -9.48
N GLY A 32 -5.01 -3.54 -10.12
CA GLY A 32 -4.74 -3.01 -11.46
C GLY A 32 -4.55 -1.49 -11.52
N PHE A 33 -4.41 -0.82 -10.38
CA PHE A 33 -4.26 0.64 -10.34
C PHE A 33 -2.83 1.04 -10.72
N ARG A 34 -2.68 1.67 -11.90
CA ARG A 34 -1.39 2.03 -12.51
C ARG A 34 -1.19 3.53 -12.70
N GLN A 35 -2.28 4.29 -12.76
CA GLN A 35 -2.26 5.72 -12.99
C GLN A 35 -3.43 6.39 -12.28
N PHE A 36 -3.22 7.63 -11.86
CA PHE A 36 -4.29 8.51 -11.40
C PHE A 36 -5.05 9.05 -12.61
N SER A 37 -6.37 9.15 -12.50
CA SER A 37 -7.21 9.70 -13.56
C SER A 37 -7.40 11.20 -13.37
N LEU A 38 -7.37 11.66 -12.12
CA LEU A 38 -7.50 13.07 -11.76
C LEU A 38 -6.14 13.77 -11.71
N ARG A 39 -6.17 15.11 -11.78
CA ARG A 39 -5.00 15.98 -11.67
C ARG A 39 -5.17 16.95 -10.51
N GLY A 40 -4.04 17.32 -9.88
CA GLY A 40 -4.01 18.17 -8.69
C GLY A 40 -4.08 17.35 -7.39
N LEU A 41 -3.33 17.77 -6.38
CA LEU A 41 -3.14 17.00 -5.13
C LEU A 41 -4.46 16.66 -4.43
N ASN A 42 -5.38 17.62 -4.33
CA ASN A 42 -6.66 17.41 -3.64
C ASN A 42 -7.51 16.32 -4.31
N ALA A 43 -7.56 16.31 -5.65
CA ALA A 43 -8.35 15.33 -6.38
C ALA A 43 -7.68 13.93 -6.35
N VAL A 44 -6.37 13.89 -6.53
CA VAL A 44 -5.56 12.66 -6.45
C VAL A 44 -5.64 12.01 -5.06
N GLN A 45 -5.74 12.81 -3.99
CA GLN A 45 -5.92 12.29 -2.63
C GLN A 45 -7.22 11.49 -2.51
N GLY A 46 -8.32 11.98 -3.09
CA GLY A 46 -9.59 11.27 -3.10
C GLY A 46 -9.52 9.94 -3.88
N GLU A 47 -8.87 9.93 -5.05
CA GLU A 47 -8.61 8.66 -5.78
C GLU A 47 -7.79 7.68 -4.94
N TRP A 48 -6.77 8.17 -4.24
CA TRP A 48 -5.92 7.35 -3.40
C TRP A 48 -6.65 6.74 -2.21
N ASP A 49 -7.53 7.51 -1.57
CA ASP A 49 -8.37 7.04 -0.47
C ASP A 49 -9.32 5.91 -0.94
N LEU A 50 -9.90 6.03 -2.14
CA LEU A 50 -10.73 4.99 -2.75
C LEU A 50 -9.94 3.71 -3.05
N VAL A 51 -8.72 3.84 -3.59
CA VAL A 51 -7.82 2.71 -3.82
C VAL A 51 -7.52 2.00 -2.50
N CYS A 52 -7.19 2.75 -1.44
CA CYS A 52 -6.90 2.19 -0.12
C CYS A 52 -8.13 1.51 0.50
N LEU A 53 -9.31 2.12 0.38
CA LEU A 53 -10.57 1.55 0.83
C LEU A 53 -10.86 0.22 0.13
N SER A 54 -10.73 0.16 -1.20
CA SER A 54 -10.96 -1.07 -1.96
C SER A 54 -10.03 -2.22 -1.52
N LEU A 55 -8.76 -1.91 -1.22
CA LEU A 55 -7.81 -2.89 -0.69
C LEU A 55 -8.21 -3.39 0.70
N ASN A 56 -8.62 -2.49 1.59
CA ASN A 56 -9.04 -2.84 2.95
C ASN A 56 -10.31 -3.69 2.94
N LEU A 57 -11.31 -3.32 2.13
CA LEU A 57 -12.54 -4.09 1.95
C LEU A 57 -12.25 -5.50 1.43
N ARG A 58 -11.35 -5.65 0.45
CA ARG A 58 -10.93 -6.97 -0.04
C ARG A 58 -10.33 -7.83 1.07
N ARG A 59 -9.44 -7.26 1.89
CA ARG A 59 -8.83 -7.97 3.03
C ARG A 59 -9.86 -8.38 4.06
N MET A 60 -10.76 -7.48 4.44
CA MET A 60 -11.84 -7.75 5.39
C MET A 60 -12.78 -8.84 4.86
N SER A 61 -13.14 -8.83 3.58
CA SER A 61 -13.99 -9.86 2.98
C SER A 61 -13.36 -11.24 3.06
N SER A 62 -12.04 -11.36 2.80
CA SER A 62 -11.33 -12.62 3.00
C SER A 62 -11.38 -13.10 4.45
N LEU A 63 -11.26 -12.19 5.42
CA LEU A 63 -11.33 -12.54 6.86
C LEU A 63 -12.73 -12.96 7.28
N MET A 64 -13.77 -12.24 6.85
CA MET A 64 -15.17 -12.54 7.16
C MET A 64 -15.67 -13.84 6.53
N ARG A 65 -15.06 -14.31 5.44
CA ARG A 65 -15.40 -15.60 4.83
C ARG A 65 -14.74 -16.80 5.54
N LEU A 66 -13.75 -16.54 6.39
CA LEU A 66 -13.03 -17.58 7.14
C LEU A 66 -13.59 -17.79 8.56
N THR A 67 -14.53 -16.93 8.98
CA THR A 67 -15.30 -17.01 10.23
C THR A 67 -16.70 -17.55 9.94
#